data_AF-A0A9W6NLF5-F1
#
_entry.id   AF-A0A9W6NLF5-F1
#
_cell.length_a   1.000
_cell.length_b   1.000
_cell.length_c   1.000
_cell.angle_alpha   90.00
_cell.angle_beta   90.00
_cell.angle_gamma   90.00
#
_symmetry.space_group_name_H-M   'P 1'
#
loop_
_entity.id
_entity.type
_entity.pdbx_description
1 polymer ?
#
loop_
_entity_poly.entity_id
_entity_poly.type
_entity_poly.pdbx_seq_one_letter_code
_entity_poly.pdbx_strand_id
1 'polypeptide(L)' 'MTNIVLPGSVLAGTAAELVERHRAEPGGDGTCQACGWPAPCPAAQHAGLVLASTPAARSGATGPVAPPLRAAA' A
#
# COMPACT_ATOMS: atom_id res chain seq x y z
N MET A 1 -3.95 -14.72 -17.35
CA MET A 1 -3.44 -13.34 -17.55
C MET A 1 -2.98 -12.85 -16.19
N THR A 2 -1.68 -12.58 -16.01
CA THR A 2 -1.14 -12.05 -14.75
C THR A 2 -1.00 -10.55 -14.91
N ASN A 3 -1.76 -9.77 -14.13
CA ASN A 3 -1.63 -8.31 -14.15
C ASN A 3 -0.36 -7.93 -13.37
N ILE A 4 0.60 -7.31 -14.04
CA ILE A 4 1.82 -6.78 -13.42
C ILE A 4 1.55 -5.33 -13.02
N VAL A 5 1.81 -5.00 -11.76
CA VAL A 5 1.70 -3.63 -11.25
C VAL A 5 3.06 -2.95 -11.41
N LEU A 6 3.08 -1.75 -11.98
CA LEU A 6 4.33 -1.02 -12.20
C LEU A 6 4.89 -0.46 -10.87
N PRO A 7 6.21 -0.62 -10.59
CA PRO A 7 6.84 0.02 -9.44
C PRO A 7 6.71 1.53 -9.51
N GLY A 8 6.56 2.20 -8.36
CA GLY A 8 6.42 3.65 -8.30
C GLY A 8 5.10 4.19 -8.85
N SER A 9 4.19 3.33 -9.32
CA SER A 9 2.83 3.73 -9.65
C SER A 9 2.06 4.17 -8.40
N VAL A 10 1.07 5.03 -8.58
CA VAL A 10 0.14 5.43 -7.51
C VAL A 10 -0.50 4.19 -6.89
N LEU A 11 -0.85 3.18 -7.69
CA LEU A 11 -1.42 1.94 -7.20
C LEU A 11 -0.47 1.20 -6.24
N ALA A 12 0.81 1.07 -6.60
CA ALA A 12 1.82 0.45 -5.73
C ALA A 12 2.05 1.27 -4.45
N GLY A 13 2.11 2.60 -4.56
CA GLY A 13 2.25 3.49 -3.40
C GLY A 13 1.06 3.40 -2.43
N THR A 14 -0.15 3.51 -2.95
CA THR A 14 -1.38 3.38 -2.16
C THR A 14 -1.50 1.99 -1.52
N ALA A 15 -1.10 0.93 -2.22
CA ALA A 15 -1.08 -0.42 -1.65
C ALA A 15 -0.07 -0.53 -0.49
N ALA A 16 1.12 0.06 -0.61
CA ALA A 16 2.08 0.10 0.48
C ALA A 16 1.53 0.82 1.72
N GLU A 17 0.92 1.99 1.54
CA GLU A 17 0.29 2.75 2.63
C GLU A 17 -0.88 1.99 3.27
N LEU A 18 -1.71 1.33 2.46
CA LEU A 18 -2.84 0.53 2.95
C LEU A 18 -2.37 -0.70 3.73
N VAL A 19 -1.36 -1.41 3.24
CA VAL A 19 -0.78 -2.53 4.00
C VAL A 19 -0.24 -2.00 5.32
N GLU A 20 0.55 -0.94 5.34
CA GLU A 20 1.16 -0.46 6.59
C GLU A 20 0.11 -0.02 7.63
N ARG A 21 -0.90 0.73 7.19
CA ARG A 21 -1.99 1.20 8.06
C ARG A 21 -2.85 0.05 8.61
N HIS A 22 -3.06 -1.00 7.83
CA HIS A 22 -3.97 -2.10 8.18
C HIS A 22 -3.26 -3.40 8.62
N ARG A 23 -1.92 -3.42 8.61
CA ARG A 23 -1.08 -4.54 9.08
C ARG A 23 -0.98 -4.61 10.60
N ALA A 24 -1.50 -3.60 11.31
CA ALA A 24 -1.65 -3.67 12.75
C ALA A 24 -2.34 -5.00 13.12
N GLU A 25 -1.69 -5.75 14.01
CA GLU A 25 -2.16 -7.00 14.59
C GLU A 25 -3.68 -6.89 14.90
N PRO A 26 -4.44 -8.00 14.79
CA PRO A 26 -5.81 -7.98 15.26
C PRO A 26 -5.86 -7.34 16.65
N GLY A 27 -6.80 -6.42 16.83
CA GLY A 27 -7.15 -5.90 18.14
C GLY A 27 -7.36 -7.03 19.12
N GLY A 28 -7.33 -6.74 20.41
CA GLY A 28 -7.63 -7.74 21.44
C GLY A 28 -9.01 -8.42 21.26
N ASP A 29 -9.87 -7.87 20.42
CA ASP A 29 -11.20 -8.34 20.01
C ASP A 29 -11.24 -9.08 18.66
N GLY A 30 -10.10 -9.27 17.98
CA GLY A 30 -10.03 -9.91 16.67
C GLY A 30 -10.44 -9.01 15.50
N THR A 31 -10.49 -7.68 15.69
CA THR A 31 -10.81 -6.72 14.61
C THR A 31 -9.59 -5.89 14.19
N CYS A 32 -9.55 -5.46 12.94
CA CYS A 32 -8.55 -4.55 12.42
C CYS A 32 -8.65 -3.19 13.13
N GLN A 33 -7.59 -2.78 13.82
CA GLN A 33 -7.57 -1.52 14.56
C GLN A 33 -7.79 -0.28 13.68
N ALA A 34 -7.47 -0.36 12.38
CA ALA A 34 -7.60 0.77 11.46
C ALA A 34 -9.02 0.99 10.91
N CYS A 35 -9.86 -0.05 10.86
CA CYS A 35 -11.20 0.05 10.26
C CYS A 35 -12.30 -0.77 10.93
N GLY A 36 -12.01 -1.46 12.03
CA GLY A 36 -12.97 -2.26 12.80
C GLY A 36 -13.46 -3.54 12.09
N TRP A 37 -12.94 -3.85 10.91
CA TRP A 37 -13.30 -5.09 10.21
C TRP A 37 -12.75 -6.32 10.92
N PRO A 38 -13.48 -7.44 10.97
CA PRO A 38 -12.94 -8.70 11.47
C PRO A 38 -11.61 -9.05 10.79
N ALA A 39 -10.61 -9.44 11.59
CA ALA A 39 -9.36 -9.93 11.06
C ALA A 39 -9.56 -11.32 10.42
N PRO A 40 -8.92 -11.61 9.27
CA PRO A 40 -7.96 -10.76 8.56
C PRO A 40 -8.62 -9.63 7.75
N CYS A 41 -8.08 -8.40 7.87
CA CYS A 41 -8.60 -7.22 7.19
C CYS A 41 -8.57 -7.38 5.64
N PRO A 42 -9.71 -7.26 4.94
CA PRO A 42 -9.75 -7.36 3.47
C PRO A 42 -8.89 -6.33 2.75
N ALA A 43 -8.78 -5.11 3.31
CA ALA A 43 -7.96 -4.03 2.74
C ALA A 43 -6.47 -4.38 2.76
N ALA A 44 -5.96 -4.89 3.89
CA ALA A 44 -4.58 -5.35 4.02
C ALA A 44 -4.29 -6.53 3.09
N GLN A 45 -5.22 -7.48 2.98
CA GLN A 45 -5.08 -8.62 2.06
C GLN A 45 -4.97 -8.17 0.61
N HIS A 46 -5.89 -7.32 0.15
CA HIS A 46 -5.88 -6.85 -1.23
C HIS A 46 -4.62 -6.04 -1.55
N ALA A 47 -4.23 -5.14 -0.66
CA ALA A 47 -2.99 -4.38 -0.79
C ALA A 47 -1.75 -5.30 -0.85
N GLY A 48 -1.71 -6.36 -0.05
CA GLY A 48 -0.66 -7.39 -0.11
C GLY A 48 -0.59 -8.09 -1.47
N LEU A 49 -1.72 -8.41 -2.09
CA LEU A 49 -1.77 -9.00 -3.43
C LEU A 49 -1.26 -8.03 -4.52
N VAL A 50 -1.58 -6.74 -4.39
CA VAL A 50 -1.08 -5.70 -5.31
C VAL A 50 0.44 -5.57 -5.20
N LEU A 51 0.98 -5.55 -3.98
CA LEU A 51 2.42 -5.50 -3.74
C LEU A 51 3.13 -6.78 -4.23
N ALA A 52 2.56 -7.96 -4.00
CA ALA A 52 3.09 -9.22 -4.53
C ALA A 52 3.10 -9.26 -6.07
N SER A 53 2.18 -8.53 -6.70
CA SER A 53 2.11 -8.37 -8.16
C SER A 53 2.93 -7.20 -8.69
N THR A 54 3.59 -6.44 -7.81
CA THR A 54 4.51 -5.36 -8.14
C THR A 54 5.93 -5.92 -8.12
N PRO A 55 6.62 -6.05 -9.26
CA PRO A 55 8.01 -6.48 -9.26
C PRO A 55 8.81 -5.49 -8.41
N ALA A 56 9.69 -5.96 -7.52
CA ALA A 56 10.62 -5.05 -6.86
C ALA A 56 11.40 -4.33 -7.96
N ALA A 57 11.28 -2.99 -8.04
CA ALA A 57 12.21 -2.22 -8.83
C ALA A 57 13.60 -2.58 -8.30
N ARG A 58 14.37 -3.35 -9.08
CA ARG A 58 15.79 -3.58 -8.79
C ARG A 58 16.37 -2.21 -8.46
N SER A 59 16.81 -2.07 -7.21
CA SER A 59 17.30 -0.84 -6.60
C SER A 59 18.08 -0.01 -7.61
N GLY A 60 17.55 1.16 -7.97
CA GLY A 60 18.20 1.99 -8.99
C GLY A 60 17.54 3.33 -9.29
N ALA A 61 16.27 3.54 -8.97
CA ALA A 61 15.62 4.81 -9.29
C ALA A 61 14.53 5.18 -8.27
N THR A 62 14.92 5.76 -7.15
CA THR A 62 14.03 6.62 -6.37
C THR A 62 14.83 7.80 -5.86
N GLY A 63 15.02 8.78 -6.75
CA GLY A 63 15.19 10.17 -6.32
C GLY A 63 13.93 10.62 -5.57
N PRO A 64 14.03 11.65 -4.72
CA PRO A 64 12.90 12.12 -3.93
C PRO A 64 11.74 12.51 -4.85
N VAL A 65 10.57 11.93 -4.61
CA VAL A 65 9.31 12.36 -5.23
C VAL A 65 9.10 13.81 -4.81
N ALA A 66 9.24 14.73 -5.77
CA ALA A 66 9.07 16.16 -5.51
C ALA A 66 7.63 16.42 -5.03
N PRO A 67 7.43 17.23 -3.97
CA PRO A 67 6.10 17.63 -3.56
C PRO A 67 5.41 18.42 -4.69
N PRO A 68 4.07 18.32 -4.81
CA PRO A 68 3.34 19.09 -5.81
C PRO A 68 3.57 20.59 -5.58
N LEU A 69 3.98 21.30 -6.64
CA LEU A 69 4.11 22.75 -6.65
C LEU A 69 2.77 23.36 -6.19
N ARG A 70 2.75 23.95 -4.99
CA ARG A 70 1.67 24.84 -4.58
C ARG A 70 1.74 26.09 -5.47
N ALA A 71 0.72 26.30 -6.29
CA ALA A 71 0.49 27.57 -6.96
C ALA A 71 0.21 28.63 -5.87
N ALA A 72 1.15 29.56 -5.69
CA ALA A 72 0.93 30.76 -4.89
C ALA A 72 0.08 31.74 -5.72
N ALA A 73 -0.99 32.25 -5.12
CA ALA A 73 -1.69 33.45 -5.53
C ALA A 73 -1.26 34.61 -4.63
#